data_AF-A0A1F3TXU2-F1
#
_entry.id   AF-A0A1F3TXU2-F1
#
_cell.length_a   1.000
_cell.length_b   1.000
_cell.length_c   1.000
_cell.angle_alpha   90.00
_cell.angle_beta   90.00
_cell.angle_gamma   90.00
#
_symmetry.space_group_name_H-M   'P 1'
#
loop_
_entity.id
_entity.type
_entity.pdbx_description
1 polymer ?
#
loop_
_entity_poly.entity_id
_entity_poly.type
_entity_poly.pdbx_seq_one_letter_code
_entity_poly.pdbx_strand_id
1 'polypeptide(L)'
;MKIISLLFVFLIALTSYADLKGDWIGWGTWKFKGEGDGVQCSPMQMTWSESATEIAIEKGNFECEVVAMILGRTAWTLKDGKLFDELNVEVGKYNGKDHFEVYMPSPNNRTQIYLSVRRAANHIDYQEIWFNTDEKVYVIEGRLFTSGNK
;
A
#
# COMPACT_ATOMS: atom_id res chain seq x y z
N MET A 1 15.31 48.75 33.52
CA MET A 1 15.06 48.44 32.10
C MET A 1 14.82 46.93 32.00
N LYS A 2 13.58 46.47 31.80
CA LYS A 2 13.20 45.05 31.81
C LYS A 2 13.37 44.47 30.41
N ILE A 3 14.26 43.50 30.23
CA ILE A 3 14.38 42.72 28.99
C ILE A 3 13.32 41.62 29.05
N ILE A 4 12.29 41.75 28.23
CA ILE A 4 11.27 40.72 28.01
C ILE A 4 11.90 39.70 27.05
N SER A 5 12.36 38.57 27.60
CA SER A 5 12.78 37.42 26.79
C SER A 5 11.54 36.82 26.12
N LEU A 6 11.36 37.13 24.83
CA LEU A 6 10.43 36.42 23.97
C LEU A 6 10.93 34.99 23.76
N LEU A 7 10.27 34.04 24.42
CA LEU A 7 10.40 32.62 24.09
C LEU A 7 9.79 32.40 22.70
N PHE A 8 10.66 32.30 21.69
CA PHE A 8 10.28 31.89 20.35
C PHE A 8 10.05 30.38 20.37
N VAL A 9 8.80 29.96 20.57
CA VAL A 9 8.42 28.54 20.43
C VAL A 9 8.47 28.22 18.94
N PHE A 10 9.54 27.54 18.54
CA PHE A 10 9.70 26.99 17.19
C PHE A 10 8.67 25.87 17.02
N LEU A 11 7.51 26.20 16.44
CA LEU A 11 6.58 25.20 15.91
C LEU A 11 7.28 24.55 14.72
N ILE A 12 8.00 23.45 14.98
CA ILE A 12 8.47 22.53 13.95
C ILE A 12 7.21 21.95 13.33
N ALA A 13 6.77 22.56 12.22
CA ALA A 13 5.81 21.93 11.33
C ALA A 13 6.46 20.64 10.85
N LEU A 14 6.11 19.52 11.47
CA LEU A 14 6.39 18.20 10.95
C LEU A 14 5.68 18.15 9.60
N THR A 15 6.42 18.37 8.52
CA THR A 15 6.00 17.95 7.18
C THR A 15 5.89 16.44 7.24
N SER A 16 4.73 15.93 7.68
CA SER A 16 4.41 14.52 7.53
C SER A 16 4.34 14.29 6.03
N TYR A 17 5.38 13.65 5.48
CA TYR A 17 5.42 13.20 4.11
C TYR A 17 4.24 12.24 3.91
N ALA A 18 3.14 12.74 3.35
CA ALA A 18 2.05 11.91 2.84
C ALA A 18 2.48 11.34 1.48
N ASP A 19 3.47 10.45 1.51
CA ASP A 19 4.27 10.05 0.33
C ASP A 19 3.60 8.93 -0.49
N LEU A 20 2.67 8.18 0.12
CA LEU A 20 1.83 7.21 -0.62
C LEU A 20 0.53 7.84 -1.14
N LYS A 21 0.09 8.97 -0.58
CA LYS A 21 -1.24 9.53 -0.84
C LYS A 21 -1.42 9.93 -2.31
N GLY A 22 -2.55 9.55 -2.90
CA GLY A 22 -2.98 10.00 -4.23
C GLY A 22 -3.26 8.86 -5.19
N ASP A 23 -3.43 9.22 -6.46
CA ASP A 23 -3.72 8.29 -7.55
C ASP A 23 -2.44 7.85 -8.24
N TRP A 24 -2.28 6.53 -8.35
CA TRP A 24 -1.16 5.83 -8.97
C TRP A 24 -1.64 5.01 -10.15
N ILE A 25 -0.94 5.11 -11.27
CA ILE A 25 -1.22 4.33 -12.48
C ILE A 25 0.05 3.69 -13.02
N GLY A 26 -0.07 2.48 -13.54
CA GLY A 26 1.04 1.81 -14.17
C GLY A 26 0.64 0.48 -14.78
N TRP A 27 1.55 -0.47 -14.69
CA TRP A 27 1.43 -1.77 -15.30
C TRP A 27 2.04 -2.84 -14.42
N GLY A 28 1.70 -4.08 -14.70
CA GLY A 28 2.20 -5.22 -13.98
C GLY A 28 1.88 -6.54 -14.65
N THR A 29 1.98 -7.60 -13.88
CA THR A 29 1.70 -8.97 -14.31
C THR A 29 0.90 -9.70 -13.27
N TRP A 30 0.03 -10.59 -13.72
CA TRP A 30 -0.66 -11.57 -12.90
C TRP A 30 -0.18 -12.98 -13.27
N LYS A 31 0.03 -13.83 -12.27
CA LYS A 31 0.45 -15.23 -12.45
C LYS A 31 -0.40 -16.16 -11.61
N PHE A 32 -0.86 -17.25 -12.21
CA PHE A 32 -1.45 -18.36 -11.47
C PHE A 32 -0.34 -19.18 -10.81
N LYS A 33 -0.46 -19.45 -9.51
CA LYS A 33 0.54 -20.12 -8.65
C LYS A 33 1.94 -19.50 -8.64
N GLY A 34 2.11 -18.32 -9.26
CA GLY A 34 3.42 -17.70 -9.46
C GLY A 34 4.27 -18.36 -10.55
N GLU A 35 3.68 -19.24 -11.38
CA GLU A 35 4.36 -19.98 -12.43
C GLU A 35 4.08 -19.37 -13.82
N GLY A 36 5.00 -19.61 -14.76
CA GLY A 36 4.91 -19.14 -16.15
C GLY A 36 5.27 -17.67 -16.36
N ASP A 37 5.05 -17.20 -17.60
CA ASP A 37 5.46 -15.86 -18.05
C ASP A 37 4.59 -14.73 -17.44
N GLY A 38 3.40 -15.08 -16.96
CA GLY A 38 2.40 -14.13 -16.44
C GLY A 38 1.64 -13.40 -17.54
N VAL A 39 0.42 -12.97 -17.22
CA VAL A 39 -0.42 -12.16 -18.12
C VAL A 39 -0.25 -10.69 -17.79
N GLN A 40 -0.19 -9.85 -18.81
CA GLN A 40 -0.01 -8.41 -18.63
C GLN A 40 -1.24 -7.79 -17.98
N CYS A 41 -1.01 -6.91 -17.00
CA CYS A 41 -2.01 -6.06 -16.37
C CYS A 41 -1.72 -4.60 -16.74
N SER A 42 -2.53 -4.01 -17.63
CA SER A 42 -2.38 -2.62 -18.03
C SER A 42 -3.72 -2.06 -18.54
N PRO A 43 -4.31 -1.08 -17.84
CA PRO A 43 -3.75 -0.35 -16.70
C PRO A 43 -3.89 -1.09 -15.35
N MET A 44 -2.92 -0.86 -14.46
CA MET A 44 -3.11 -1.00 -13.00
C MET A 44 -3.30 0.38 -12.40
N GLN A 45 -4.37 0.57 -11.63
CA GLN A 45 -4.71 1.84 -10.99
C GLN A 45 -4.98 1.63 -9.51
N MET A 46 -4.43 2.49 -8.66
CA MET A 46 -4.68 2.47 -7.21
C MET A 46 -4.74 3.89 -6.66
N THR A 47 -5.66 4.11 -5.73
CA THR A 47 -5.70 5.34 -4.94
C THR A 47 -5.38 4.99 -3.51
N TRP A 48 -4.44 5.73 -2.92
CA TRP A 48 -3.99 5.52 -1.55
C TRP A 48 -4.24 6.75 -0.69
N SER A 49 -4.43 6.53 0.60
CA SER A 49 -4.34 7.56 1.63
C SER A 49 -3.37 7.15 2.73
N GLU A 50 -2.71 8.14 3.31
CA GLU A 50 -1.73 7.96 4.38
C GLU A 50 -1.83 9.14 5.33
N SER A 51 -1.84 8.85 6.63
CA SER A 51 -1.84 9.80 7.73
C SER A 51 -0.94 9.31 8.85
N ALA A 52 -0.82 10.09 9.93
CA ALA A 52 -0.04 9.69 11.10
C ALA A 52 -0.56 8.42 11.79
N THR A 53 -1.83 8.04 11.56
CA THR A 53 -2.51 6.94 12.27
C THR A 53 -3.15 5.90 11.35
N GLU A 54 -3.11 6.09 10.04
CA GLU A 54 -3.79 5.20 9.08
C GLU A 54 -3.03 5.16 7.75
N ILE A 55 -2.95 3.97 7.16
CA ILE A 55 -2.64 3.74 5.75
C ILE A 55 -3.83 3.02 5.12
N ALA A 56 -4.30 3.46 3.96
CA ALA A 56 -5.40 2.80 3.28
C ALA A 56 -5.23 2.75 1.76
N ILE A 57 -5.69 1.65 1.18
CA ILE A 57 -6.14 1.59 -0.21
C ILE A 57 -7.55 2.17 -0.21
N GLU A 58 -7.79 3.23 -0.98
CA GLU A 58 -9.13 3.79 -1.15
C GLU A 58 -9.93 3.02 -2.21
N LYS A 59 -9.25 2.66 -3.29
CA LYS A 59 -9.76 1.88 -4.42
C LYS A 59 -8.60 1.36 -5.26
N GLY A 60 -8.84 0.29 -6.01
CA GLY A 60 -7.93 -0.19 -7.04
C GLY A 60 -8.66 -0.89 -8.18
N ASN A 61 -8.05 -0.87 -9.36
CA ASN A 61 -8.52 -1.57 -10.56
C ASN A 61 -7.32 -2.12 -11.31
N PHE A 62 -7.27 -3.44 -11.52
CA PHE A 62 -6.27 -4.11 -12.35
C PHE A 62 -6.97 -4.76 -13.54
N GLU A 63 -6.66 -4.28 -14.73
CA GLU A 63 -7.13 -4.87 -15.98
C GLU A 63 -6.03 -5.77 -16.53
N CYS A 64 -6.14 -7.07 -16.25
CA CYS A 64 -5.28 -8.09 -16.84
C CYS A 64 -6.04 -8.78 -17.97
N GLU A 65 -5.37 -9.13 -19.07
CA GLU A 65 -5.99 -9.61 -20.32
C GLU A 65 -7.13 -10.64 -20.14
N VAL A 66 -7.02 -11.49 -19.13
CA VAL A 66 -7.97 -12.58 -18.82
C VAL A 66 -8.70 -12.41 -17.48
N VAL A 67 -8.28 -11.46 -16.64
CA VAL A 67 -8.79 -11.27 -15.27
C VAL A 67 -8.86 -9.78 -14.96
N ALA A 68 -10.03 -9.31 -14.52
CA ALA A 68 -10.19 -7.98 -13.94
C ALA A 68 -10.31 -8.08 -12.42
N MET A 69 -9.65 -7.18 -11.70
CA MET A 69 -9.72 -7.10 -10.25
C MET A 69 -10.10 -5.69 -9.82
N ILE A 70 -11.12 -5.60 -8.96
CA ILE A 70 -11.55 -4.35 -8.34
C ILE A 70 -11.31 -4.48 -6.84
N LEU A 71 -10.50 -3.56 -6.30
CA LEU A 71 -10.20 -3.45 -4.89
C LEU A 71 -11.09 -2.36 -4.28
N GLY A 72 -11.81 -2.72 -3.21
CA GLY A 72 -12.51 -1.76 -2.37
C GLY A 72 -11.58 -1.05 -1.39
N ARG A 73 -12.15 -0.21 -0.52
CA ARG A 73 -11.39 0.41 0.56
C ARG A 73 -10.85 -0.67 1.50
N THR A 74 -9.58 -0.60 1.84
CA THR A 74 -8.95 -1.43 2.88
C THR A 74 -7.98 -0.54 3.65
N ALA A 75 -8.14 -0.50 4.97
CA ALA A 75 -7.40 0.43 5.83
C ALA A 75 -6.76 -0.31 7.00
N TRP A 76 -5.61 0.20 7.43
CA TRP A 76 -4.87 -0.30 8.59
C TRP A 76 -4.52 0.85 9.51
N THR A 77 -4.75 0.63 10.81
CA THR A 77 -4.32 1.57 11.84
C THR A 77 -2.81 1.47 12.03
N LEU A 78 -2.11 2.60 11.99
CA LEU A 78 -0.67 2.69 12.20
C LEU A 78 -0.36 3.10 13.64
N LYS A 79 0.38 2.26 14.37
CA LYS A 79 0.90 2.55 15.72
C LYS A 79 2.32 2.02 15.84
N ASP A 80 3.27 2.89 16.17
CA ASP A 80 4.68 2.52 16.42
C ASP A 80 5.32 1.64 15.33
N GLY A 81 5.05 1.95 14.06
CA GLY A 81 5.57 1.20 12.90
C GLY A 81 4.89 -0.15 12.65
N LYS A 82 3.81 -0.46 13.40
CA LYS A 82 2.98 -1.65 13.22
C LYS A 82 1.64 -1.29 12.61
N LEU A 83 1.09 -2.21 11.84
CA LEU A 83 -0.21 -2.07 11.17
C LEU A 83 -1.22 -3.02 11.81
N PHE A 84 -2.40 -2.49 12.10
CA PHE A 84 -3.48 -3.21 12.76
C PHE A 84 -4.75 -3.18 11.91
N ASP A 85 -5.49 -4.29 11.91
CA ASP A 85 -6.80 -4.37 11.27
C ASP A 85 -7.91 -3.69 12.11
N GLU A 86 -9.15 -3.81 11.65
CA GLU A 86 -10.34 -3.27 12.33
C GLU A 86 -10.63 -3.91 13.70
N LEU A 87 -10.09 -5.11 13.95
CA LEU A 87 -10.17 -5.83 15.23
C LEU A 87 -8.98 -5.53 16.13
N ASN A 88 -8.11 -4.60 15.72
CA ASN A 88 -6.87 -4.21 16.41
C ASN A 88 -5.90 -5.40 16.58
N VAL A 89 -5.91 -6.34 15.63
CA VAL A 89 -4.91 -7.41 15.49
C VAL A 89 -3.74 -6.90 14.66
N GLU A 90 -2.50 -7.17 15.10
CA GLU A 90 -1.31 -6.83 14.33
C GLU A 90 -1.25 -7.68 13.06
N VAL A 91 -1.27 -7.03 11.91
CA VAL A 91 -1.29 -7.68 10.58
C VAL A 91 -0.08 -7.32 9.74
N GLY A 92 0.76 -6.38 10.18
CA GLY A 92 1.87 -5.94 9.35
C GLY A 92 2.75 -4.89 9.99
N LYS A 93 3.64 -4.33 9.17
CA LYS A 93 4.63 -3.36 9.59
C LYS A 93 4.85 -2.29 8.52
N TYR A 94 5.26 -1.12 8.97
CA TYR A 94 5.67 0.00 8.15
C TYR A 94 6.95 0.59 8.73
N ASN A 95 7.99 0.71 7.91
CA ASN A 95 9.28 1.22 8.36
C ASN A 95 9.34 2.75 8.55
N GLY A 96 8.21 3.45 8.33
CA GLY A 96 8.11 4.90 8.46
C GLY A 96 8.73 5.67 7.29
N LYS A 97 9.16 5.00 6.21
CA LYS A 97 9.91 5.63 5.13
C LYS A 97 9.49 5.21 3.74
N ASP A 98 9.55 3.93 3.40
CA ASP A 98 9.40 3.50 2.01
C ASP A 98 8.83 2.08 1.86
N HIS A 99 8.66 1.32 2.93
CA HIS A 99 8.21 -0.06 2.83
C HIS A 99 7.18 -0.37 3.89
N PHE A 100 6.02 -0.84 3.45
CA PHE A 100 5.09 -1.53 4.32
C PHE A 100 4.68 -2.88 3.75
N GLU A 101 4.28 -3.76 4.65
CA GLU A 101 3.75 -5.07 4.33
C GLU A 101 2.64 -5.45 5.30
N VAL A 102 1.65 -6.19 4.81
CA VAL A 102 0.51 -6.67 5.59
C VAL A 102 0.12 -8.09 5.17
N TYR A 103 -0.36 -8.85 6.14
CA TYR A 103 -0.96 -10.17 5.99
C TYR A 103 -2.42 -10.08 6.43
N MET A 104 -3.34 -10.27 5.49
CA MET A 104 -4.77 -10.17 5.76
C MET A 104 -5.50 -11.46 5.36
N PRO A 105 -6.56 -11.86 6.09
CA PRO A 105 -7.44 -12.91 5.61
C PRO A 105 -8.16 -12.44 4.35
N SER A 106 -8.31 -13.35 3.39
CA SER A 106 -9.24 -13.16 2.28
C SER A 106 -10.68 -13.27 2.79
N PRO A 107 -11.66 -12.62 2.12
CA PRO A 107 -13.07 -12.65 2.52
C PRO A 107 -13.68 -14.05 2.75
N ASN A 108 -13.08 -15.11 2.19
CA ASN A 108 -13.55 -16.49 2.35
C ASN A 108 -12.90 -17.28 3.51
N ASN A 109 -11.98 -16.67 4.28
CA ASN A 109 -11.19 -17.30 5.35
C ASN A 109 -10.39 -18.56 4.96
N ARG A 110 -10.29 -18.86 3.67
CA ARG A 110 -9.52 -20.00 3.12
C ARG A 110 -8.25 -19.56 2.43
N THR A 111 -8.11 -18.27 2.19
CA THR A 111 -6.96 -17.67 1.54
C THR A 111 -6.42 -16.55 2.42
N GLN A 112 -5.10 -16.38 2.42
CA GLN A 112 -4.40 -15.26 3.03
C GLN A 112 -3.81 -14.41 1.92
N ILE A 113 -3.75 -13.11 2.14
CA ILE A 113 -3.19 -12.16 1.20
C ILE A 113 -1.98 -11.51 1.87
N TYR A 114 -0.82 -11.64 1.24
CA TYR A 114 0.35 -10.83 1.53
C TYR A 114 0.36 -9.65 0.56
N LEU A 115 0.41 -8.45 1.09
CA LEU A 115 0.59 -7.23 0.31
C LEU A 115 1.90 -6.57 0.75
N SER A 116 2.73 -6.22 -0.22
CA SER A 116 3.92 -5.40 -0.01
C SER A 116 3.95 -4.24 -0.98
N VAL A 117 4.27 -3.06 -0.46
CA VAL A 117 4.49 -1.87 -1.27
C VAL A 117 5.84 -1.27 -0.91
N ARG A 118 6.71 -1.11 -1.90
CA ARG A 118 7.97 -0.38 -1.78
C ARG A 118 7.90 0.91 -2.57
N ARG A 119 8.21 2.01 -1.92
CA ARG A 119 8.21 3.35 -2.52
C ARG A 119 9.61 3.72 -2.98
N ALA A 120 9.66 4.35 -4.14
CA ALA A 120 10.82 5.05 -4.68
C ALA A 120 10.39 6.45 -5.10
N ALA A 121 11.36 7.30 -5.46
CA ALA A 121 11.13 8.74 -5.67
C ALA A 121 10.01 9.08 -6.67
N ASN A 122 9.72 8.21 -7.64
CA ASN A 122 8.70 8.46 -8.67
C ASN A 122 7.76 7.28 -8.93
N HIS A 123 7.88 6.20 -8.16
CA HIS A 123 7.06 5.01 -8.36
C HIS A 123 6.86 4.21 -7.07
N ILE A 124 5.84 3.38 -7.06
CA ILE A 124 5.69 2.28 -6.11
C ILE A 124 5.85 0.95 -6.84
N ASP A 125 6.59 0.04 -6.22
CA ASP A 125 6.61 -1.38 -6.55
C ASP A 125 5.58 -2.07 -5.66
N TYR A 126 4.52 -2.59 -6.26
CA TYR A 126 3.41 -3.27 -5.62
C TYR A 126 3.55 -4.78 -5.83
N GLN A 127 3.35 -5.56 -4.78
CA GLN A 127 3.24 -7.01 -4.83
C GLN A 127 2.08 -7.47 -3.97
N GLU A 128 1.22 -8.31 -4.53
CA GLU A 128 0.16 -8.99 -3.82
C GLU A 128 0.21 -10.50 -4.11
N ILE A 129 0.25 -11.31 -3.05
CA ILE A 129 0.31 -12.76 -3.17
C ILE A 129 -0.82 -13.37 -2.37
N TRP A 130 -1.63 -14.18 -3.05
CA TRP A 130 -2.72 -14.93 -2.46
C TRP A 130 -2.23 -16.35 -2.19
N PHE A 131 -2.38 -16.82 -0.96
CA PHE A 131 -2.00 -18.18 -0.55
C PHE A 131 -3.21 -18.91 0.02
N ASN A 132 -3.30 -20.21 -0.19
CA ASN A 132 -4.08 -21.09 0.67
C ASN A 132 -3.15 -21.65 1.78
N THR A 133 -3.54 -22.73 2.46
CA THR A 133 -2.72 -23.31 3.54
C THR A 133 -1.33 -23.75 3.09
N ASP A 134 -1.15 -24.13 1.82
CA ASP A 134 0.02 -24.90 1.38
C ASP A 134 0.69 -24.34 0.11
N GLU A 135 0.04 -23.44 -0.64
CA GLU A 135 0.52 -22.96 -1.93
C GLU A 135 0.08 -21.54 -2.28
N LYS A 136 0.87 -20.91 -3.18
CA LYS A 136 0.45 -19.69 -3.88
C LYS A 136 -0.70 -20.02 -4.81
N VAL A 137 -1.69 -19.14 -4.83
CA VAL A 137 -2.83 -19.19 -5.74
C VAL A 137 -2.63 -18.17 -6.85
N TYR A 138 -2.36 -16.91 -6.49
CA TYR A 138 -2.13 -15.82 -7.43
C TYR A 138 -0.97 -14.94 -6.97
N VAL A 139 -0.19 -14.43 -7.93
CA VAL A 139 0.84 -13.42 -7.69
C VAL A 139 0.57 -12.25 -8.63
N ILE A 140 0.51 -11.05 -8.07
CA ILE A 140 0.33 -9.79 -8.79
C ILE A 140 1.51 -8.92 -8.44
N GLU A 141 2.18 -8.42 -9.46
CA GLU A 141 3.34 -7.54 -9.30
C GLU A 141 3.17 -6.38 -10.26
N GLY A 142 3.46 -5.17 -9.83
CA GLY A 142 3.31 -3.99 -10.68
C GLY A 142 4.18 -2.83 -10.24
N ARG A 143 4.43 -1.93 -11.18
CA ARG A 143 5.05 -0.64 -10.92
C ARG A 143 4.08 0.46 -11.29
N LEU A 144 3.74 1.30 -10.33
CA LEU A 144 2.79 2.40 -10.50
C LEU A 144 3.47 3.74 -10.25
N PHE A 145 3.03 4.77 -10.96
CA PHE A 145 3.59 6.12 -10.94
C PHE A 145 2.50 7.10 -10.54
N THR A 146 2.89 8.20 -9.87
CA THR A 146 1.95 9.25 -9.53
C THR A 146 1.33 9.84 -10.81
N SER A 147 0.02 10.00 -10.80
CA SER A 147 -0.75 10.59 -11.91
C SER A 147 -0.37 12.04 -12.25
N GLY A 148 0.44 12.70 -11.41
CA GLY A 148 0.92 14.07 -11.57
C GLY A 148 2.12 14.27 -12.52
N ASN A 149 2.67 13.20 -13.11
CA ASN A 149 3.74 13.28 -14.12
C ASN A 149 3.19 13.16 -15.56
N LYS A 150 2.26 14.04 -15.93
CA LYS A 150 1.91 14.30 -17.33
C LYS A 150 2.40 15.69 -17.75
#